data_AF-A0A7K0S008-F1
#
_entry.id   AF-A0A7K0S008-F1
#
_cell.length_a   1.000
_cell.length_b   1.000
_cell.length_c   1.000
_cell.angle_alpha   90.00
_cell.angle_beta   90.00
_cell.angle_gamma   90.00
#
_symmetry.space_group_name_H-M   'P 1'
#
loop_
_entity.id
_entity.type
_entity.pdbx_description
1 polymer ?
#
loop_
_entity_poly.entity_id
_entity_poly.type
_entity_poly.pdbx_seq_one_letter_code
_entity_poly.pdbx_strand_id
1 'polypeptide(L)'
;MESTINISSSLPDEVREPTTVADPVDQLLRRASQYRLLRPTEELELAKRIERGDLRAKELMINSNLRLVVSIARRYQGLGL
;
A
#
# COMPACT_ATOMS: atom_id res chain seq x y z
N MET A 1 4.72 17.72 -60.29
CA MET A 1 5.38 16.63 -59.56
C MET A 1 5.98 17.27 -58.32
N GLU A 2 5.16 17.45 -57.29
CA GLU A 2 5.52 18.23 -56.12
C GLU A 2 5.45 17.38 -54.85
N SER A 3 6.45 17.66 -54.01
CA SER A 3 6.39 17.65 -52.55
C SER A 3 6.48 16.31 -51.82
N THR A 4 7.73 16.02 -51.45
CA THR A 4 8.20 15.53 -50.15
C THR A 4 7.15 15.50 -49.04
N ILE A 5 6.92 14.33 -48.45
CA ILE A 5 6.42 14.22 -47.07
C ILE A 5 7.29 13.22 -46.32
N ASN A 6 8.23 13.77 -45.54
CA ASN A 6 8.96 13.08 -44.49
C ASN A 6 8.03 13.01 -43.26
N ILE A 7 7.36 11.87 -43.02
CA ILE A 7 6.64 11.65 -41.76
C ILE A 7 7.61 11.06 -40.75
N SER A 8 8.31 11.95 -40.04
CA SER A 8 8.86 11.64 -38.74
C SER A 8 7.67 11.44 -37.79
N SER A 9 7.28 10.18 -37.55
CA SER A 9 6.26 9.83 -36.56
C SER A 9 6.86 9.90 -35.17
N SER A 10 7.15 11.12 -34.71
CA SER A 10 7.34 11.43 -33.30
C SER A 10 5.98 11.82 -32.74
N LEU A 11 5.18 10.82 -32.36
CA LEU A 11 4.00 11.09 -31.55
C LEU A 11 4.50 11.51 -30.15
N PRO A 12 4.07 12.68 -29.63
CA PRO A 12 4.45 13.11 -28.29
C PRO A 12 3.80 12.21 -27.24
N ASP A 13 4.54 11.98 -26.16
CA ASP A 13 4.26 11.11 -25.01
C ASP A 13 3.12 11.64 -24.10
N GLU A 14 2.14 12.35 -24.67
CA GLU A 14 1.02 12.97 -23.95
C GLU A 14 -0.30 12.36 -24.43
N VAL A 15 -0.74 11.31 -23.76
CA VAL A 15 -1.95 11.26 -22.89
C VAL A 15 -2.04 9.81 -22.41
N ARG A 16 -1.14 9.42 -21.51
CA ARG A 16 -1.44 8.28 -20.64
C ARG A 16 -2.40 8.82 -19.61
N GLU A 17 -3.71 8.62 -19.82
CA GLU A 17 -4.70 8.93 -18.79
C GLU A 17 -4.19 8.35 -17.46
N PRO A 18 -4.04 9.16 -16.39
CA PRO A 18 -3.70 8.60 -15.10
C PRO A 18 -4.89 7.75 -14.72
N THR A 19 -4.78 6.44 -14.92
CA THR A 19 -5.73 5.48 -14.36
C THR A 19 -5.57 5.61 -12.85
N THR A 20 -6.30 6.55 -12.24
CA THR A 20 -6.28 6.85 -10.80
C THR A 20 -6.97 5.76 -9.99
N VAL A 21 -6.77 4.50 -10.39
CA VAL A 21 -7.02 3.37 -9.50
C VAL A 21 -5.84 3.38 -8.55
N ALA A 22 -6.05 3.97 -7.37
CA ALA A 22 -5.03 3.97 -6.32
C ALA A 22 -4.47 2.55 -6.18
N ASP A 23 -3.13 2.44 -6.16
CA ASP A 23 -2.43 1.17 -5.97
C ASP A 23 -3.09 0.42 -4.79
N PRO A 24 -3.46 -0.87 -4.93
CA PRO A 24 -3.97 -1.67 -3.82
C PRO A 24 -3.14 -1.55 -2.54
N VAL A 25 -1.82 -1.37 -2.67
CA VAL A 25 -0.89 -1.12 -1.57
C VAL A 25 -1.16 0.24 -0.92
N ASP A 26 -1.39 1.29 -1.69
CA ASP A 26 -1.71 2.63 -1.18
C ASP A 26 -3.07 2.65 -0.48
N GLN A 27 -4.05 1.89 -0.98
CA GLN A 27 -5.35 1.74 -0.32
C GLN A 27 -5.22 1.00 1.03
N LEU A 28 -4.44 -0.08 1.08
CA LEU A 28 -4.13 -0.81 2.31
C LEU A 28 -3.42 0.10 3.32
N LEU A 29 -2.47 0.90 2.86
CA LEU A 29 -1.74 1.86 3.68
C LEU A 29 -2.63 2.93 4.30
N ARG A 30 -3.54 3.50 3.51
CA ARG A 30 -4.51 4.48 4.03
C ARG A 30 -5.35 3.87 5.14
N ARG A 31 -5.82 2.63 4.99
CA ARG A 31 -6.56 1.91 6.04
C ARG A 31 -5.68 1.61 7.26
N ALA A 32 -4.47 1.12 7.07
CA ALA A 32 -3.53 0.84 8.15
C ALA A 32 -3.13 2.10 8.94
N SER A 33 -3.10 3.27 8.28
CA SER A 33 -2.78 4.55 8.94
C SER A 33 -3.82 5.00 9.98
N GLN A 34 -5.05 4.46 9.91
CA GLN A 34 -6.12 4.75 10.86
C GLN A 34 -5.90 4.08 12.22
N TYR A 35 -5.05 3.05 12.27
CA TYR A 35 -4.74 2.32 13.49
C TYR A 35 -3.45 2.86 14.12
N ARG A 36 -3.52 3.14 15.43
CA ARG A 36 -2.36 3.56 16.21
C ARG A 36 -1.42 2.38 16.44
N LEU A 37 -0.12 2.66 16.54
CA LEU A 37 0.86 1.69 17.06
C LEU A 37 0.51 1.32 18.50
N LEU A 38 0.51 0.02 18.79
CA LEU A 38 0.30 -0.51 20.13
C LEU A 38 1.57 -0.32 20.97
N ARG A 39 1.38 -0.06 22.25
CA ARG A 39 2.43 -0.16 23.26
C ARG A 39 2.61 -1.62 23.68
N PRO A 40 3.80 -2.02 24.18
CA PRO A 40 4.04 -3.40 24.62
C PRO A 40 3.02 -3.92 25.64
N THR A 41 2.53 -3.06 26.53
CA THR A 41 1.51 -3.42 27.52
C THR A 41 0.15 -3.71 26.88
N GLU A 42 -0.20 -2.98 25.82
CA GLU A 42 -1.47 -3.16 25.08
C GLU A 42 -1.42 -4.45 24.25
N GLU A 43 -0.27 -4.77 23.66
CA GLU A 43 -0.05 -6.04 22.98
C GLU A 43 -0.23 -7.24 23.92
N LEU A 44 0.31 -7.14 25.13
CA LEU A 44 0.16 -8.20 26.14
C LEU A 44 -1.30 -8.40 26.57
N GLU A 45 -2.04 -7.31 26.71
CA GLU A 45 -3.47 -7.37 27.05
C GLU A 45 -4.30 -7.95 25.90
N LEU A 46 -4.01 -7.54 24.66
CA LEU A 46 -4.65 -8.10 23.47
C LEU A 46 -4.34 -9.58 23.31
N ALA A 47 -3.08 -10.01 23.51
CA ALA A 47 -2.69 -11.41 23.46
C ALA A 47 -3.51 -12.27 24.42
N LYS A 48 -3.65 -11.84 25.69
CA LYS A 48 -4.49 -12.53 26.69
C LYS A 48 -5.97 -12.60 26.30
N ARG A 49 -6.48 -11.61 25.56
CA ARG A 49 -7.86 -11.62 25.06
C ARG A 49 -8.01 -12.54 23.85
N ILE A 50 -7.02 -12.56 22.96
CA ILE A 50 -6.97 -13.45 21.79
C ILE A 50 -6.93 -14.92 22.22
N GLU A 51 -6.16 -15.26 23.26
CA GLU A 51 -6.12 -16.61 23.84
C GLU A 51 -7.50 -17.08 24.33
N ARG A 52 -8.34 -16.13 24.77
CA ARG A 52 -9.73 -16.40 25.18
C ARG A 52 -10.73 -16.41 24.02
N GLY A 53 -10.27 -16.29 22.78
CA GLY A 53 -11.09 -16.33 21.57
C GLY A 53 -11.66 -14.97 21.11
N ASP A 54 -11.16 -13.85 21.64
CA ASP A 54 -11.62 -12.52 21.23
C ASP A 54 -11.12 -12.18 19.81
N LEU A 55 -11.99 -12.38 18.82
CA LEU A 55 -11.71 -12.08 17.42
C LEU A 55 -11.46 -10.59 17.17
N ARG A 56 -12.11 -9.69 17.93
CA ARG A 56 -11.89 -8.25 17.78
C ARG A 56 -10.50 -7.86 18.28
N ALA A 57 -10.04 -8.47 19.38
CA ALA A 57 -8.68 -8.27 19.85
C ALA A 57 -7.66 -8.75 18.81
N LYS A 58 -7.94 -9.87 18.13
CA LYS A 58 -7.10 -10.39 17.04
C LYS A 58 -7.04 -9.43 15.85
N GLU A 59 -8.20 -8.95 15.40
CA GLU A 59 -8.28 -7.97 14.31
C GLU A 59 -7.54 -6.68 14.66
N LEU A 60 -7.72 -6.16 15.87
CA LEU A 60 -7.04 -4.94 16.32
C LEU A 60 -5.52 -5.13 16.35
N MET A 61 -5.04 -6.27 16.86
CA MET A 61 -3.62 -6.58 16.91
C MET A 61 -3.00 -6.70 15.51
N ILE A 62 -3.71 -7.33 14.56
CA ILE A 62 -3.28 -7.41 13.16
C ILE A 62 -3.23 -6.01 12.55
N ASN A 63 -4.32 -5.25 12.61
CA ASN A 63 -4.44 -3.94 11.96
C ASN A 63 -3.42 -2.93 12.50
N SER A 64 -3.14 -2.95 13.80
CA SER A 64 -2.15 -2.05 14.42
C SER A 64 -0.71 -2.35 13.98
N ASN A 65 -0.43 -3.60 13.55
CA ASN A 65 0.88 -4.03 13.07
C ASN A 65 1.03 -3.92 11.54
N LEU A 66 -0.03 -3.68 10.77
CA LEU A 66 0.06 -3.51 9.32
C LEU A 66 0.96 -2.35 8.91
N ARG A 67 0.99 -1.27 9.70
CA ARG A 67 1.87 -0.13 9.45
C ARG A 67 3.35 -0.53 9.53
N LEU A 68 3.73 -1.42 10.45
CA LEU A 68 5.08 -1.98 10.55
C LEU A 68 5.41 -2.79 9.29
N VAL A 69 4.52 -3.71 8.91
CA VAL A 69 4.69 -4.55 7.72
C VAL A 69 4.91 -3.71 6.48
N VAL A 70 4.10 -2.67 6.25
CA VAL A 70 4.30 -1.84 5.06
C VAL A 70 5.54 -0.96 5.15
N SER A 71 5.92 -0.48 6.34
CA SER A 71 7.19 0.25 6.50
C SER A 71 8.41 -0.60 6.15
N ILE A 72 8.33 -1.91 6.39
CA ILE A 72 9.36 -2.88 6.00
C ILE A 72 9.24 -3.16 4.49
N ALA A 73 8.05 -3.47 3.99
CA ALA A 73 7.81 -3.78 2.57
C ALA A 73 8.23 -2.63 1.63
N ARG A 74 8.01 -1.37 2.03
CA ARG A 74 8.48 -0.19 1.30
C ARG A 74 10.01 -0.16 1.10
N ARG A 75 10.79 -0.76 2.00
CA ARG A 75 12.25 -0.88 1.83
C ARG A 75 12.63 -1.84 0.70
N TYR A 76 11.72 -2.72 0.31
CA TYR A 76 11.93 -3.70 -0.75
C TYR A 76 11.28 -3.30 -2.09
N GLN A 77 10.54 -2.18 -2.14
CA GLN A 77 10.00 -1.66 -3.39
C GLN A 77 11.13 -1.21 -4.33
N GLY A 78 11.07 -1.62 -5.59
CA GLY A 78 12.09 -1.33 -6.60
C GLY A 78 13.23 -2.36 -6.70
N LEU A 79 13.21 -3.43 -5.89
CA LEU A 79 14.15 -4.55 -5.99
C LEU A 79 13.68 -5.70 -6.90
N GLY A 80 12.60 -5.48 -7.68
CA GLY A 80 12.13 -6.43 -8.70
C GLY A 80 11.38 -7.66 -8.17
N LEU A 81 10.70 -7.54 -7.03
CA LEU A 81 9.73 -8.53 -6.55
C LEU A 81 8.32 -8.24 -7.07
#